data_AF-A0A377E150-F1
#
_entry.id   AF-A0A377E150-F1
#
_cell.length_a   1.000
_cell.length_b   1.000
_cell.length_c   1.000
_cell.angle_alpha   90.00
_cell.angle_beta   90.00
_cell.angle_gamma   90.00
#
_symmetry.space_group_name_H-M   'P 1'
#
loop_
_entity.id
_entity.type
_entity.pdbx_description
1 polymer ?
#
loop_
_entity_poly.entity_id
_entity_poly.type
_entity_poly.pdbx_seq_one_letter_code
_entity_poly.pdbx_strand_id
1 'polypeptide(L)' 'MQALHDAARMIMTGDAQACLVGGVEHMGHVPMSHGVDFHPGLSRNVAKAAGHDGLNGRNAGAYARYQP' A
#
# COMPACT_ATOMS: atom_id res chain seq x y z
N MET A 1 -2.97 2.41 7.40
CA MET A 1 -4.12 1.97 8.23
C MET A 1 -3.81 0.82 9.17
N GLN A 2 -2.81 -0.03 8.90
CA GLN A 2 -2.48 -1.18 9.77
C GLN A 2 -2.22 -0.81 11.23
N ALA A 3 -1.39 0.21 11.49
CA ALA A 3 -1.10 0.68 12.84
C ALA A 3 -2.37 1.05 13.65
N LEU A 4 -3.39 1.61 12.98
CA LEU A 4 -4.68 1.91 13.60
C LEU A 4 -5.49 0.64 13.87
N HIS A 5 -5.50 -0.33 12.94
CA HIS A 5 -6.20 -1.60 13.14
C HIS A 5 -5.60 -2.40 14.31
N ASP A 6 -4.27 -2.42 14.43
CA ASP A 6 -3.59 -3.11 15.52
C ASP A 6 -3.89 -2.42 16.86
N ALA A 7 -3.87 -1.09 16.92
CA ALA A 7 -4.25 -0.34 18.12
C ALA A 7 -5.72 -0.54 18.51
N ALA A 8 -6.63 -0.54 17.53
CA ALA A 8 -8.04 -0.86 17.78
C ALA A 8 -8.17 -2.26 18.38
N ARG A 9 -7.45 -3.26 17.84
CA ARG A 9 -7.43 -4.61 18.39
C ARG A 9 -6.89 -4.64 19.83
N MET A 10 -5.78 -3.94 20.13
CA MET A 10 -5.22 -3.87 21.48
C MET A 10 -6.20 -3.27 22.49
N ILE A 11 -6.95 -2.23 22.09
CA ILE A 11 -7.98 -1.64 22.95
C ILE A 11 -9.17 -2.59 23.12
N MET A 12 -9.66 -3.20 22.03
CA MET A 12 -10.82 -4.09 22.06
C MET A 12 -10.60 -5.36 22.88
N THR A 13 -9.36 -5.85 22.92
CA THR A 13 -8.98 -7.06 23.69
C THR A 13 -8.62 -6.75 25.14
N GLY A 14 -8.55 -5.47 25.52
CA GLY A 14 -8.18 -5.03 26.87
C GLY A 14 -6.68 -4.94 27.12
N ASP A 15 -5.84 -5.24 26.12
CA ASP A 15 -4.38 -5.20 26.20
C ASP A 15 -3.83 -3.76 26.29
N ALA A 16 -4.61 -2.77 25.86
CA ALA A 16 -4.28 -1.34 26.01
C ALA A 16 -5.51 -0.51 26.36
N GLN A 17 -5.30 0.61 27.05
CA GLN A 17 -6.34 1.61 27.35
C GLN A 17 -6.22 2.86 26.47
N ALA A 18 -5.02 3.16 25.98
CA ALA A 18 -4.75 4.26 25.05
C ALA A 18 -3.56 3.90 24.16
N CYS A 19 -3.65 4.27 22.88
CA CYS A 19 -2.61 4.04 21.88
C CYS A 19 -2.39 5.32 21.07
N LEU A 20 -1.13 5.72 20.87
CA LEU A 20 -0.77 6.76 19.90
C LEU A 20 -0.35 6.09 18.60
N VAL A 21 -1.01 6.41 17.48
CA VAL A 21 -0.75 5.78 16.18
C VAL A 21 -0.60 6.81 15.07
N GLY A 22 0.23 6.48 14.08
CA GLY A 22 0.50 7.31 12.92
C GLY A 22 1.46 6.60 11.95
N GLY A 23 1.94 7.35 10.96
CA GLY A 23 2.97 6.91 10.02
C GLY A 23 3.56 8.11 9.30
N VAL A 24 4.80 7.98 8.83
CA VAL A 24 5.50 9.03 8.06
C VAL A 24 6.28 8.39 6.93
N GLU A 25 6.26 9.04 5.77
CA GLU A 25 7.10 8.67 4.63
C GLU A 25 7.69 9.96 4.04
N HIS A 26 9.01 10.13 4.16
CA HIS A 26 9.68 11.36 3.71
C HIS A 26 10.24 11.17 2.30
N MET A 27 9.36 11.33 1.31
CA MET A 27 9.65 11.02 -0.09
C MET A 27 10.73 11.91 -0.74
N GLY A 28 11.08 13.05 -0.12
CA GLY A 28 12.19 13.90 -0.57
C GLY A 28 13.57 13.36 -0.17
N HIS A 29 13.66 12.59 0.92
CA HIS A 29 14.91 11.95 1.35
C HIS A 29 15.00 10.50 0.88
N VAL A 30 13.86 9.80 0.86
CA VAL A 30 13.75 8.43 0.36
C VAL A 30 12.73 8.40 -0.78
N PRO A 31 13.15 8.62 -2.03
CA PRO A 31 12.27 8.57 -3.18
C PRO A 31 11.57 7.21 -3.32
N MET A 32 10.37 7.19 -3.90
CA MET A 32 9.56 5.98 -4.07
C MET A 32 10.24 4.90 -4.93
N SER A 33 11.15 5.32 -5.82
CA SER A 33 11.93 4.44 -6.69
C SER A 33 13.28 4.03 -6.11
N HIS A 34 13.64 4.53 -4.92
CA HIS A 34 14.91 4.21 -4.29
C HIS A 34 14.94 2.74 -3.85
N GLY A 35 15.96 1.99 -4.28
CA GLY A 35 16.17 0.59 -3.85
C GLY A 35 15.14 -0.42 -4.39
N VAL A 36 14.39 -0.08 -5.44
CA VAL A 36 13.41 -1.01 -6.04
C VAL A 36 14.13 -2.18 -6.73
N ASP A 37 13.95 -3.39 -6.18
CA ASP A 37 14.39 -4.66 -6.75
C ASP A 37 13.26 -5.70 -6.64
N PHE A 38 12.45 -5.80 -7.70
CA PHE A 38 11.32 -6.74 -7.71
C PHE A 38 11.79 -8.15 -8.04
N HIS A 39 11.39 -9.12 -7.22
CA HIS A 39 11.69 -10.52 -7.47
C HIS A 39 11.19 -10.95 -8.88
N PRO A 40 12.07 -11.49 -9.76
CA PRO A 40 11.68 -11.89 -11.12
C PRO A 40 10.57 -12.96 -11.17
N GLY A 41 10.39 -13.74 -10.10
CA GLY A 41 9.31 -14.72 -9.98
C GLY A 41 7.92 -14.10 -9.99
N LEU A 42 7.77 -12.82 -9.62
CA LEU A 42 6.49 -12.10 -9.66
C LEU A 42 5.95 -11.98 -11.09
N SER A 43 6.82 -11.90 -12.10
CA SER A 43 6.42 -11.82 -13.52
C SER A 43 5.75 -13.09 -14.05
N ARG A 44 5.77 -14.20 -13.30
CA ARG A 44 5.07 -15.44 -13.66
C ARG A 44 3.56 -15.33 -13.45
N ASN A 45 3.14 -14.53 -12.47
CA ASN A 45 1.74 -14.46 -12.03
C ASN A 45 1.14 -13.06 -12.15
N VAL A 46 1.97 -12.02 -12.28
CA VAL A 46 1.52 -10.63 -12.33
C VAL A 46 2.29 -9.87 -13.41
N ALA A 47 1.61 -8.99 -14.15
CA ALA A 47 2.26 -8.12 -15.12
C ALA A 47 3.23 -7.16 -14.44
N LYS A 48 4.46 -7.00 -14.97
CA LYS A 48 5.48 -6.11 -14.40
C LYS A 48 4.98 -4.65 -14.26
N ALA A 49 4.11 -4.22 -15.17
CA ALA A 49 3.49 -2.88 -15.15
C ALA A 49 2.52 -2.66 -13.97
N ALA A 50 2.04 -3.73 -13.31
CA ALA A 50 1.10 -3.62 -12.19
C ALA A 50 1.73 -2.92 -10.96
N GLY A 51 3.06 -2.95 -10.83
CA GLY A 51 3.78 -2.21 -9.79
C GLY A 51 3.93 -0.71 -10.06
N HIS A 52 3.50 -0.21 -11.23
CA HIS A 52 3.54 1.21 -11.55
C HIS A 52 2.16 1.84 -11.31
N ASP A 53 2.04 2.59 -10.22
CA ASP A 53 0.78 3.15 -9.75
C ASP A 53 0.05 3.97 -10.84
N GLY A 54 0.76 4.77 -11.63
CA GLY A 54 0.14 5.56 -12.71
C GLY A 54 -0.46 4.73 -13.85
N LEU A 55 0.03 3.52 -14.11
CA LEU A 55 -0.45 2.60 -15.14
C LEU A 55 -1.60 1.77 -14.57
N ASN A 56 -1.45 1.30 -13.32
CA ASN A 56 -2.51 0.65 -12.59
C ASN A 56 -3.74 1.58 -12.44
N GLY A 57 -3.55 2.80 -11.98
CA GLY A 57 -4.60 3.82 -11.85
C GLY A 57 -5.24 4.20 -13.18
N ARG A 58 -4.45 4.32 -14.27
CA ARG A 58 -5.01 4.51 -15.63
C ARG A 58 -5.89 3.35 -16.06
N ASN A 59 -5.45 2.12 -15.82
CA ASN A 59 -6.21 0.92 -16.17
C ASN A 59 -7.47 0.81 -15.32
N ALA A 60 -7.38 0.97 -13.99
CA ALA A 60 -8.52 0.95 -13.08
C ALA A 60 -9.55 2.04 -13.42
N GLY A 61 -9.10 3.25 -13.73
CA GLY A 61 -9.97 4.34 -14.18
C GLY A 61 -10.61 4.08 -15.55
N ALA A 62 -9.90 3.41 -16.47
CA ALA A 62 -10.49 2.95 -17.72
C ALA A 62 -11.59 1.92 -17.45
N TYR A 63 -11.32 0.88 -16.63
CA TYR A 63 -12.32 -0.11 -16.25
C TYR A 63 -13.53 0.51 -15.54
N ALA A 64 -13.33 1.46 -14.62
CA ALA A 64 -14.43 2.15 -13.92
C ALA A 64 -15.31 2.99 -14.87
N ARG A 65 -14.78 3.48 -15.99
CA ARG A 65 -15.57 4.15 -17.04
C ARG A 65 -16.31 3.20 -17.98
N TYR A 66 -15.97 1.92 -17.98
CA TYR A 66 -16.63 0.87 -18.78
C TYR A 66 -17.54 -0.04 -17.93
N GLN A 67 -17.63 0.19 -16.62
CA GLN A 67 -18.62 -0.47 -15.76
C GLN A 67 -19.95 0.30 -15.86
N PRO A 68 -21.09 -0.38 -16.12
CA PRO A 68 -22.41 0.24 -16.27
C PRO A 68 -22.93 0.85 -14.97
#